data_AF-A0A378B7I8-F1
#
_entry.id   AF-A0A378B7I8-F1
#
_cell.length_a   1.000
_cell.length_b   1.000
_cell.length_c   1.000
_cell.angle_alpha   90.00
_cell.angle_beta   90.00
_cell.angle_gamma   90.00
#
_symmetry.space_group_name_H-M   'P 1'
#
loop_
_entity.id
_entity.type
_entity.pdbx_description
1 polymer ?
#
loop_
_entity_poly.entity_id
_entity_poly.type
_entity_poly.pdbx_seq_one_letter_code
_entity_poly.pdbx_strand_id
1 'polypeptide(L)' 'MKLTPNFYRDRVCLNVLAGSKDNAREIYDAAEGHVLVGVLSKNYPDVASAVADMRDYAKLIDNALSVGWGQAIQTSRRW' A
#
# COMPACT_ATOMS: atom_id res chain seq x y z
N MET A 1 -16.18 1.78 3.05
CA MET A 1 -14.72 1.53 3.01
C MET A 1 -14.29 1.03 4.38
N LYS A 2 -13.60 -0.11 4.44
CA LYS A 2 -13.02 -0.63 5.68
C LYS A 2 -11.80 0.22 6.05
N LEU A 3 -11.61 0.54 7.33
CA LEU A 3 -10.49 1.37 7.82
C LEU A 3 -9.46 0.57 8.63
N THR A 4 -9.73 -0.70 8.88
CA THR A 4 -8.84 -1.62 9.60
C THR A 4 -8.23 -2.63 8.61
N PRO A 5 -6.92 -2.93 8.71
CA PRO A 5 -6.30 -3.96 7.88
C PRO A 5 -6.99 -5.32 8.05
N ASN A 6 -6.98 -6.12 6.99
CA ASN A 6 -7.52 -7.47 7.02
C ASN A 6 -6.46 -8.46 7.52
N PHE A 7 -6.34 -8.62 8.83
CA PHE A 7 -5.37 -9.55 9.41
C PHE A 7 -5.80 -11.00 9.21
N TYR A 8 -4.87 -11.83 8.72
CA TYR A 8 -5.03 -13.28 8.72
C TYR A 8 -5.07 -13.78 10.15
N ARG A 9 -6.22 -14.38 10.53
CA ARG A 9 -6.51 -14.91 11.87
C ARG A 9 -6.20 -13.91 12.99
N ASP A 10 -6.49 -12.63 12.76
CA ASP A 10 -6.27 -11.52 13.71
C ASP A 10 -4.80 -11.31 14.12
N ARG A 11 -3.84 -11.74 13.29
CA ARG A 11 -2.41 -11.74 13.66
C ARG A 11 -1.47 -11.16 12.63
N VAL A 12 -1.57 -11.56 11.35
CA VAL A 12 -0.57 -11.22 10.34
C VAL A 12 -1.22 -10.53 9.14
N CYS A 13 -0.63 -9.45 8.67
CA CYS A 13 -1.01 -8.76 7.43
C CYS A 13 0.28 -8.36 6.71
N LEU A 14 0.41 -8.75 5.44
CA LEU A 14 1.59 -8.39 4.64
C LEU A 14 1.56 -6.89 4.32
N ASN A 15 2.75 -6.30 4.10
CA ASN A 15 2.86 -4.97 3.50
C ASN A 15 3.92 -5.01 2.41
N VAL A 16 3.49 -4.86 1.16
CA VAL A 16 4.34 -4.98 -0.04
C VAL A 16 4.00 -3.90 -1.04
N LEU A 17 4.96 -3.49 -1.86
CA LEU A 17 4.78 -2.40 -2.84
C LEU A 17 4.13 -2.92 -4.12
N ALA A 18 3.23 -2.12 -4.71
CA ALA A 18 2.73 -2.34 -6.06
C ALA A 18 3.53 -1.54 -7.10
N GLY A 19 3.79 -2.15 -8.25
CA GLY A 19 4.37 -1.46 -9.42
C GLY A 19 3.33 -0.80 -10.33
N SER A 20 2.05 -1.19 -10.24
CA SER A 20 0.93 -0.67 -11.04
C SER A 20 -0.41 -0.99 -10.39
N LYS A 21 -1.51 -0.41 -10.89
CA LYS A 21 -2.88 -0.72 -10.44
C LYS A 21 -3.27 -2.18 -10.69
N ASP A 22 -2.85 -2.74 -11.81
CA ASP A 22 -3.09 -4.15 -12.12
C ASP A 22 -2.31 -5.06 -11.17
N ASN A 23 -1.05 -4.74 -10.93
CA ASN A 23 -0.23 -5.47 -9.96
C ASN A 23 -0.78 -5.34 -8.53
N ALA A 24 -1.39 -4.21 -8.16
CA ALA A 24 -2.07 -4.07 -6.87
C ALA A 24 -3.24 -5.05 -6.71
N ARG A 25 -4.05 -5.26 -7.77
CA ARG A 25 -5.12 -6.27 -7.78
C ARG A 25 -4.54 -7.68 -7.64
N GLU A 26 -3.51 -8.00 -8.42
CA GLU A 26 -2.84 -9.30 -8.37
C GLU A 26 -2.27 -9.61 -6.98
N ILE A 27 -1.62 -8.62 -6.34
CA ILE A 27 -1.09 -8.74 -4.97
C ILE A 27 -2.23 -9.00 -3.97
N TYR A 28 -3.31 -8.22 -4.08
CA TYR A 28 -4.46 -8.34 -3.19
C TYR A 28 -5.13 -9.72 -3.30
N ASP A 29 -5.37 -10.17 -4.53
CA ASP A 29 -5.95 -11.48 -4.82
C ASP A 29 -5.04 -12.62 -4.36
N ALA A 30 -3.73 -12.53 -4.65
CA ALA A 30 -2.75 -13.56 -4.25
C ALA A 30 -2.57 -13.68 -2.74
N ALA A 31 -2.81 -12.59 -1.99
CA ALA A 31 -2.77 -12.59 -0.54
C ALA A 31 -4.11 -12.93 0.10
N GLU A 32 -5.13 -13.30 -0.68
CA GLU A 32 -6.51 -13.52 -0.22
C GLU A 32 -7.04 -12.32 0.59
N GLY A 33 -6.65 -11.12 0.18
CA GLY A 33 -6.96 -9.86 0.85
C GLY A 33 -6.21 -9.58 2.15
N HIS A 34 -5.28 -10.42 2.60
CA HIS A 34 -4.52 -10.27 3.85
C HIS A 34 -3.23 -9.45 3.69
N VAL A 35 -3.33 -8.32 2.99
CA VAL A 35 -2.21 -7.45 2.63
C VAL A 35 -2.62 -5.98 2.67
N LEU A 36 -1.67 -5.11 2.97
CA LEU A 36 -1.73 -3.69 2.64
C LEU A 36 -0.79 -3.42 1.47
N VAL A 37 -1.32 -2.86 0.39
CA VAL A 37 -0.55 -2.59 -0.83
C VAL A 37 0.04 -1.19 -0.75
N GLY A 38 1.36 -1.11 -0.77
CA GLY A 38 2.12 0.11 -0.65
C GLY A 38 2.16 0.92 -1.94
N VAL A 39 1.79 2.20 -1.85
CA VAL A 39 1.96 3.21 -2.91
C VAL A 39 2.73 4.39 -2.32
N LEU A 40 3.77 4.83 -3.02
CA LEU A 40 4.75 5.78 -2.49
C LEU A 40 4.39 7.22 -2.85
N SER A 41 4.29 8.10 -1.85
CA SER A 41 4.01 9.53 -2.05
C SER A 41 5.09 10.24 -2.87
N LYS A 42 6.35 9.81 -2.77
CA LYS A 42 7.48 10.34 -3.56
C LYS A 42 7.30 10.20 -5.08
N ASN A 43 6.43 9.30 -5.54
CA ASN A 43 6.19 9.10 -6.97
C ASN A 43 5.27 10.17 -7.58
N TYR A 44 4.75 11.11 -6.78
CA TYR A 44 3.85 12.16 -7.22
C TYR A 44 4.46 13.54 -7.00
N PRO A 45 4.23 14.50 -7.91
CA PRO A 45 4.77 15.86 -7.78
C PRO A 45 4.05 16.69 -6.70
N ASP A 46 2.80 16.34 -6.35
CA ASP A 46 1.99 17.09 -5.39
C ASP A 46 0.95 16.20 -4.69
N VAL A 47 0.32 16.77 -3.65
CA VAL A 47 -0.69 16.06 -2.84
C VAL A 47 -1.95 15.74 -3.65
N ALA A 48 -2.38 16.62 -4.56
CA ALA A 48 -3.64 16.44 -5.28
C ALA A 48 -3.56 15.25 -6.25
N SER A 49 -2.47 15.14 -6.99
CA SER A 49 -2.17 14.01 -7.88
C SER A 49 -2.02 12.69 -7.11
N ALA A 50 -1.34 12.70 -5.96
CA ALA A 50 -1.23 11.53 -5.09
C ALA A 50 -2.59 11.07 -4.57
N VAL A 51 -3.41 12.00 -4.04
CA VAL A 51 -4.74 11.70 -3.50
C VAL A 51 -5.67 11.13 -4.58
N ALA A 52 -5.65 11.70 -5.78
CA ALA A 52 -6.45 11.22 -6.90
C ALA A 52 -6.08 9.78 -7.26
N ASP A 53 -4.80 9.50 -7.47
CA ASP A 53 -4.35 8.18 -7.91
C ASP A 53 -4.46 7.12 -6.81
N MET A 54 -4.06 7.44 -5.58
CA MET A 54 -4.16 6.52 -4.44
C MET A 54 -5.61 6.15 -4.09
N ARG A 55 -6.58 7.04 -4.34
CA ARG A 55 -8.01 6.70 -4.22
C ARG A 55 -8.44 5.68 -5.26
N ASP A 56 -7.88 5.71 -6.46
CA ASP A 56 -8.18 4.70 -7.48
C ASP A 56 -7.56 3.36 -7.11
N TYR A 57 -6.32 3.33 -6.62
CA TYR A 57 -5.74 2.12 -6.03
C TYR A 57 -6.65 1.56 -4.93
N ALA A 58 -7.02 2.39 -3.94
CA ALA A 58 -7.85 1.98 -2.82
C ALA A 58 -9.20 1.36 -3.25
N LYS A 59 -9.85 1.88 -4.30
CA LYS A 59 -11.10 1.31 -4.83
C LYS A 59 -10.92 -0.09 -5.40
N LEU A 60 -9.75 -0.40 -5.95
CA LEU A 60 -9.47 -1.69 -6.59
C LEU A 60 -9.15 -2.82 -5.59
N ILE A 61 -8.82 -2.47 -4.34
CA ILE A 61 -8.32 -3.40 -3.32
C ILE A 61 -9.04 -3.23 -1.97
N ASP A 62 -10.33 -2.88 -1.99
CA ASP A 62 -11.16 -2.70 -0.79
C ASP A 62 -10.58 -1.77 0.29
N ASN A 63 -9.89 -0.73 -0.14
CA ASN A 63 -9.18 0.24 0.70
C ASN A 63 -7.98 -0.34 1.47
N ALA A 64 -7.46 -1.50 1.07
CA ALA A 64 -6.24 -2.12 1.61
C ALA A 64 -4.95 -1.42 1.15
N LEU A 65 -4.91 -0.09 1.28
CA LEU A 65 -3.82 0.77 0.84
C LEU A 65 -2.86 1.09 2.00
N SER A 66 -1.56 1.08 1.73
CA SER A 66 -0.51 1.64 2.60
C SER A 66 0.14 2.85 1.94
N VAL A 67 -0.07 4.05 2.49
CA VAL A 67 0.60 5.28 2.00
C VAL A 67 2.04 5.29 2.50
N GLY A 68 3.00 5.09 1.60
CA GLY A 68 4.42 5.02 1.92
C GLY A 68 5.17 6.32 1.63
N TRP A 69 6.23 6.62 2.39
CA TRP A 69 7.13 7.75 2.11
C TRP A 69 7.91 7.54 0.81
N GLY A 70 8.52 6.35 0.66
CA GLY A 70 9.32 6.00 -0.52
C GLY A 70 10.81 6.26 -0.40
N GLN A 71 11.35 6.28 0.83
CA GLN A 71 12.79 6.28 1.11
C GLN A 71 13.09 5.54 2.41
N ALA A 72 14.27 4.91 2.49
CA ALA A 72 14.82 4.48 3.77
C ALA A 72 15.47 5.69 4.47
N ILE A 73 15.26 5.83 5.78
CA ILE A 73 16.08 6.75 6.58
C ILE A 73 17.49 6.19 6.57
N GLN A 74 18.45 6.91 5.98
CA GLN A 74 19.86 6.58 6.08
C GLN A 74 20.32 6.87 7.51
N THR A 75 20.10 5.94 8.43
CA THR A 75 20.75 6.00 9.73
C THR A 75 22.16 5.44 9.59
N SER A 76 23.16 6.19 10.04
CA SER A 76 24.57 5.76 10.06
C SER A 76 24.87 4.72 11.15
N ARG A 77 23.85 4.30 11.91
CA ARG A 77 23.98 3.25 12.93
C ARG A 77 23.53 1.91 12.35
N ARG A 78 24.52 1.14 11.88
CA ARG A 78 24.41 -0.32 11.90
C ARG A 78 24.40 -0.74 13.37
N TRP A 79 23.33 -1.38 13.81
CA TRP A 79 23.38 -2.19 15.02
C TRP A 79 24.27 -3.41 14.76
#